data_AF-W9SP40-F1
#
_entry.id   AF-W9SP40-F1
#
_cell.length_a   1.000
_cell.length_b   1.000
_cell.length_c   1.000
_cell.angle_alpha   90.00
_cell.angle_beta   90.00
_cell.angle_gamma   90.00
#
_symmetry.space_group_name_H-M   'P 1'
#
loop_
_entity.id
_entity.type
_entity.pdbx_description
1 polymer ?
#
loop_
_entity_poly.entity_id
_entity_poly.type
_entity_poly.pdbx_seq_one_letter_code
_entity_poly.pdbx_strand_id
1 'polypeptide(L)'
;MHIRGTSATEEAIKFSCSNSMPCEGLYLEDIQLWSRKGKRTRAFCWEAYGTSSGVVYPPVSIFPSEGFIKKYGSSETYSILQSS
;
A
#
# COMPACT_ATOMS: atom_id res chain seq x y z
N MET A 1 2.68 -0.82 -13.95
CA MET A 1 3.92 -1.64 -13.94
C MET A 1 3.58 -3.09 -13.64
N HIS A 2 4.39 -4.07 -14.04
CA HIS A 2 4.14 -5.49 -13.75
C HIS A 2 5.46 -6.10 -13.28
N ILE A 3 5.55 -6.42 -11.99
CA ILE A 3 6.81 -6.85 -11.35
C ILE A 3 6.63 -8.23 -10.76
N ARG A 4 7.45 -9.19 -11.17
CA ARG A 4 7.40 -10.56 -10.65
C ARG A 4 8.79 -11.03 -10.27
N GLY A 5 8.91 -11.74 -9.15
CA GLY A 5 10.19 -12.30 -8.73
C GLY A 5 10.22 -12.79 -7.29
N THR A 6 11.44 -12.85 -6.74
CA THR A 6 11.68 -13.30 -5.36
C THR A 6 12.57 -12.35 -4.60
N SER A 7 12.29 -12.14 -3.31
CA SER A 7 13.13 -11.41 -2.38
C SER A 7 14.03 -12.34 -1.56
N ALA A 8 15.28 -11.91 -1.34
CA ALA A 8 16.21 -12.57 -0.43
C ALA A 8 15.92 -12.26 1.06
N THR A 9 15.19 -11.18 1.31
CA THR A 9 14.80 -10.67 2.64
C THR A 9 13.30 -10.83 2.87
N GLU A 10 12.86 -10.73 4.13
CA GLU A 10 11.44 -10.78 4.46
C GLU A 10 10.71 -9.50 3.97
N GLU A 11 11.34 -8.34 4.08
CA GLU A 11 10.84 -7.09 3.49
C GLU A 11 11.12 -7.08 1.98
N ALA A 12 10.10 -7.41 1.17
CA ALA A 12 10.21 -7.44 -0.28
C ALA A 12 9.85 -6.10 -0.92
N ILE A 13 9.04 -5.28 -0.23
CA ILE A 13 8.64 -3.94 -0.66
C ILE A 13 8.91 -2.99 0.51
N LYS A 14 9.59 -1.87 0.25
CA LYS A 14 9.89 -0.86 1.28
C LYS A 14 9.77 0.55 0.70
N PHE A 15 8.74 1.28 1.14
CA PHE A 15 8.62 2.73 0.96
C PHE A 15 8.88 3.40 2.30
N SER A 16 9.94 4.20 2.38
CA SER A 16 10.37 4.88 3.60
C SER A 16 10.58 6.35 3.28
N CYS A 17 9.48 7.11 3.29
CA CYS A 17 9.46 8.51 2.89
C CYS A 17 9.68 9.44 4.09
N SER A 18 9.90 10.74 3.83
CA SER A 18 10.13 11.72 4.89
C SER A 18 8.82 12.18 5.52
N ASN A 19 8.81 12.43 6.82
CA ASN A 19 7.68 13.07 7.51
C ASN A 19 7.42 14.49 6.99
N SER A 20 8.46 15.20 6.52
CA SER A 20 8.33 16.56 5.97
C SER A 20 8.05 16.58 4.46
N MET A 21 8.24 15.45 3.79
CA MET A 21 8.13 15.32 2.34
C MET A 21 7.67 13.88 2.04
N PRO A 22 6.37 13.60 2.22
CA PRO A 22 5.82 12.28 1.94
C PRO A 22 5.98 11.92 0.46
N CYS A 23 6.01 10.61 0.15
CA CYS A 23 5.91 10.17 -1.24
C CYS A 23 4.45 10.20 -1.65
N GLU A 24 4.10 10.95 -2.67
CA GLU A 24 2.74 11.03 -3.20
C GLU A 24 2.67 10.51 -4.64
N GLY A 25 1.48 10.11 -5.08
CA GLY A 25 1.26 9.62 -6.44
C GLY A 25 1.90 8.27 -6.75
N LEU A 26 2.20 7.45 -5.74
CA LEU A 26 2.67 6.08 -5.97
C LEU A 26 1.60 5.28 -6.71
N TYR A 27 1.93 4.65 -7.82
CA TYR A 27 1.04 3.75 -8.55
C TYR A 27 1.64 2.36 -8.59
N LEU A 28 1.04 1.43 -7.85
CA LEU A 28 1.46 0.03 -7.81
C LEU A 28 0.52 -0.81 -8.65
N GLU A 29 1.07 -1.63 -9.54
CA GLU A 29 0.27 -2.48 -10.40
C GLU A 29 0.96 -3.83 -10.52
N ASP A 30 0.17 -4.91 -10.44
CA ASP A 30 0.59 -6.30 -10.68
C ASP A 30 2.00 -6.66 -10.18
N ILE A 31 2.21 -6.46 -8.88
CA ILE A 31 3.47 -6.77 -8.19
C ILE A 31 3.32 -8.11 -7.47
N GLN A 32 4.23 -9.05 -7.70
CA GLN A 32 4.25 -10.35 -7.05
C GLN A 32 5.69 -10.73 -6.66
N LEU A 33 6.04 -10.49 -5.41
CA LEU A 33 7.36 -10.78 -4.85
C LEU A 33 7.26 -11.82 -3.73
N TRP A 34 7.78 -13.01 -4.01
CA TRP A 34 7.78 -14.15 -3.08
C TRP A 34 9.11 -14.28 -2.33
N SER A 35 9.18 -15.07 -1.27
CA SER A 35 10.49 -15.30 -0.63
C SER A 35 11.29 -16.33 -1.42
N ARG A 36 12.57 -16.05 -1.62
CA ARG A 36 13.52 -17.06 -2.12
C ARG A 36 13.76 -18.20 -1.11
N LYS A 37 13.52 -17.96 0.18
CA LYS A 37 13.81 -18.88 1.29
C LYS A 37 12.57 -19.55 1.88
N GLY A 38 11.43 -19.49 1.18
CA GLY A 38 10.17 -20.12 1.59
C GLY A 38 9.43 -19.44 2.75
N LYS A 39 9.92 -18.28 3.24
CA LYS A 39 9.22 -17.48 4.25
C LYS A 39 8.13 -16.61 3.61
N ARG A 40 7.25 -16.03 4.42
CA ARG A 40 6.34 -14.97 3.93
C ARG A 40 7.13 -13.69 3.70
N THR A 41 6.83 -13.00 2.60
CA THR A 41 7.31 -11.64 2.35
C THR A 41 6.34 -10.64 2.96
N ARG A 42 6.85 -9.48 3.35
CA ARG A 42 6.08 -8.35 3.89
C ARG A 42 6.44 -7.06 3.15
N ALA A 43 5.55 -6.09 3.24
CA ALA A 43 5.80 -4.73 2.81
C ALA A 43 5.97 -3.80 4.01
N PHE A 44 6.79 -2.78 3.87
CA PHE A 44 6.87 -1.64 4.78
C PHE A 44 6.50 -0.36 4.01
N CYS A 45 5.61 0.44 4.57
CA CYS A 45 5.16 1.70 3.98
C CYS A 45 5.15 2.76 5.09
N TRP A 46 5.85 3.87 4.87
CA TRP A 46 5.92 5.00 5.79
C TRP A 46 5.85 6.30 4.99
N GLU A 47 4.89 7.18 5.35
CA GLU A 47 4.60 8.44 4.65
C GLU A 47 4.48 8.28 3.13
N ALA A 48 3.76 7.23 2.72
CA ALA A 48 3.65 6.80 1.34
C ALA A 48 2.18 6.79 0.90
N TYR A 49 1.86 7.62 -0.09
CA TYR A 49 0.51 7.88 -0.57
C TYR A 49 0.41 7.56 -2.06
N GLY A 50 -0.66 6.89 -2.46
CA GLY A 50 -0.83 6.38 -3.80
C GLY A 50 -2.06 5.49 -3.98
N THR A 51 -2.06 4.74 -5.06
CA THR A 51 -3.11 3.80 -5.43
C THR A 51 -2.49 2.50 -5.93
N SER A 52 -3.29 1.43 -5.89
CA SER A 52 -2.91 0.15 -6.45
C SER A 52 -3.98 -0.39 -7.40
N SER A 53 -3.53 -1.16 -8.39
CA SER A 53 -4.38 -1.85 -9.36
C SER A 53 -3.89 -3.29 -9.53
N GLY A 54 -4.80 -4.21 -9.83
CA GLY A 54 -4.46 -5.62 -10.02
C GLY A 54 -3.92 -6.30 -8.76
N VAL A 55 -3.07 -7.31 -8.94
CA VAL A 55 -2.58 -8.13 -7.81
C VAL A 55 -1.30 -7.53 -7.24
N VAL A 56 -1.31 -7.12 -5.98
CA VAL A 56 -0.11 -6.65 -5.26
C VAL A 56 0.19 -7.59 -4.08
N TYR A 57 1.31 -8.30 -4.18
CA TYR A 57 1.83 -9.20 -3.17
C TYR A 57 3.35 -8.98 -2.96
N PRO A 58 3.83 -8.84 -1.71
CA PRO A 58 3.07 -8.87 -0.45
C PRO A 58 2.09 -7.68 -0.33
N PRO A 59 1.05 -7.79 0.51
CA PRO A 59 0.08 -6.72 0.68
C PRO A 59 0.78 -5.44 1.18
N VAL A 60 0.44 -4.31 0.56
CA VAL A 60 1.00 -2.99 0.85
C VAL A 60 -0.04 -2.12 1.55
N SER A 61 0.41 -1.28 2.48
CA SER A 61 -0.43 -0.29 3.17
C SER A 61 -0.05 1.12 2.74
N ILE A 62 -0.20 1.43 1.46
CA ILE A 62 -0.08 2.81 0.96
C ILE A 62 -1.39 3.54 1.22
N PHE A 63 -1.32 4.78 1.68
CA PHE A 63 -2.50 5.60 1.91
C PHE A 63 -3.05 6.13 0.59
N PRO A 64 -4.37 6.30 0.41
CA PRO A 64 -4.86 7.02 -0.75
C PRO A 64 -4.29 8.44 -0.75
N SER A 65 -3.65 8.86 -1.85
CA SER A 65 -3.26 10.26 -2.01
C SER A 65 -4.51 11.14 -1.96
N GLU A 66 -4.47 12.20 -1.16
CA GLU A 66 -5.59 13.15 -1.05
C GLU A 66 -5.96 13.64 -2.46
N GLY A 67 -7.15 13.24 -2.94
CA GLY A 67 -7.57 13.43 -4.32
C GLY A 67 -8.46 12.32 -4.89
N PHE A 68 -8.47 11.13 -4.29
CA PHE A 68 -9.37 10.03 -4.69
C PHE A 68 -10.50 9.80 -3.68
N ILE A 69 -11.41 10.76 -3.53
CA ILE A 69 -12.78 10.44 -3.09
C ILE A 69 -13.48 9.73 -4.26
N LYS A 70 -13.23 8.43 -4.43
CA LYS A 70 -14.19 7.54 -5.08
C LYS A 70 -14.61 6.51 -4.06
N LYS A 71 -15.88 6.63 -3.65
CA LYS A 71 -16.62 5.77 -2.73
C LYS A 71 -16.17 4.30 -2.82
N TYR A 72 -15.32 3.86 -1.91
CA TYR A 72 -15.30 2.45 -1.50
C TYR A 72 -16.30 2.35 -0.35
N GLY A 73 -17.46 1.76 -0.63
CA GLY A 73 -18.58 1.69 0.32
C GLY A 73 -18.19 1.01 1.63
N SER A 74 -18.65 1.64 2.72
CA SER A 74 -18.88 1.09 4.07
C SER A 74 -17.73 0.39 4.81
N SER A 75 -16.96 1.16 5.57
CA SER A 75 -16.67 0.82 6.97
C SER A 75 -17.02 2.04 7.82
N GLU A 76 -18.19 1.95 8.44
CA GLU A 76 -18.84 2.96 9.25
C GLU A 76 -18.07 3.21 10.57
N THR A 77 -17.27 4.27 10.65
CA THR A 77 -16.90 4.84 11.96
C THR A 77 -17.04 6.36 12.05
N TYR A 78 -17.50 7.02 10.98
CA TYR A 78 -17.88 8.44 11.03
C TYR A 78 -19.37 8.66 11.35
N SER A 79 -20.10 7.63 11.79
CA SER A 79 -21.52 7.74 12.15
C SER A 79 -21.77 8.36 13.54
N ILE A 80 -20.76 8.80 14.28
CA ILE A 80 -20.94 9.22 15.69
C ILE A 80 -21.03 10.75 15.89
N LEU A 81 -20.93 11.58 14.84
CA LEU A 81 -20.94 13.05 15.02
C LEU A 81 -22.18 13.78 14.47
N GLN A 82 -23.29 13.09 14.19
CA GLN A 82 -24.48 13.76 13.68
C GLN A 82 -25.82 13.25 14.23
N SER A 83 -25.89 12.99 15.54
CA SER A 83 -27.20 12.86 16.23
C SER A 83 -27.17 13.39 17.66
N SER A 84 -27.39 14.69 17.81
CA SER A 84 -28.32 15.36 18.76
C SER A 84 -28.20 16.87 18.63
#